data_AF-X7E304-F1
#
_entry.id   AF-X7E304-F1
#
_cell.length_a   1.000
_cell.length_b   1.000
_cell.length_c   1.000
_cell.angle_alpha   90.00
_cell.angle_beta   90.00
_cell.angle_gamma   90.00
#
_symmetry.space_group_name_H-M   'P 1'
#
loop_
_entity.id
_entity.type
_entity.pdbx_description
1 polymer ?
#
loop_
_entity_poly.entity_id
_entity_poly.type
_entity_poly.pdbx_seq_one_letter_code
_entity_poly.pdbx_strand_id
1 'polypeptide(L)'
;RQTRRGSVDATMVFAPRILFGANVTAGNLLVDRVEMTGWGSFGIDAFYRTDGLGDRGPTFGSRSADGDRLTFDFGFPLVISNLFAGPHEESHFFVLKTDATAYENRGRVSIFARAAGDNFNTYRFDVGDIAVPALAPVPLPAPLLFLISGVAALAGLRRHRPHSA
;
A
#
# COMPACT_ATOMS: atom_id res chain seq x y z
N ARG A 1 -7.30 -8.49 -0.90
CA ARG A 1 -6.83 -9.59 -1.78
C ARG A 1 -5.90 -8.94 -2.82
N GLN A 2 -4.58 -9.02 -2.63
CA GLN A 2 -3.60 -8.32 -3.47
C GLN A 2 -3.13 -9.26 -4.60
N THR A 3 -3.36 -8.88 -5.86
CA THR A 3 -3.00 -9.69 -7.02
C THR A 3 -1.61 -9.27 -7.52
N ARG A 4 -0.62 -10.15 -7.41
CA ARG A 4 0.72 -10.00 -8.00
C ARG A 4 0.61 -10.18 -9.52
N ARG A 5 0.86 -9.15 -10.32
CA ARG A 5 1.17 -9.30 -11.75
C ARG A 5 2.65 -9.00 -11.93
N GLY A 6 3.46 -10.03 -12.17
CA GLY A 6 4.86 -9.88 -12.56
C GLY A 6 4.92 -9.38 -14.00
N SER A 7 5.65 -8.29 -14.23
CA SER A 7 6.11 -7.86 -15.55
C SER A 7 7.38 -8.63 -15.91
N VAL A 8 7.63 -8.83 -17.20
CA VAL A 8 8.77 -9.59 -17.76
C VAL A 8 10.11 -8.92 -17.47
N ASP A 9 10.09 -7.64 -17.10
CA ASP A 9 11.19 -6.91 -16.48
C ASP A 9 10.96 -6.93 -14.97
N ALA A 10 11.97 -7.29 -14.17
CA ALA A 10 11.92 -7.48 -12.72
C ALA A 10 11.46 -6.22 -11.94
N THR A 11 10.20 -5.86 -12.12
CA THR A 11 9.56 -4.64 -11.68
C THR A 11 8.38 -5.03 -10.80
N MET A 12 8.30 -4.40 -9.64
CA MET A 12 7.15 -4.55 -8.75
C MET A 12 6.11 -3.48 -9.04
N VAL A 13 4.84 -3.86 -8.90
CA VAL A 13 3.71 -2.95 -9.04
C VAL A 13 2.93 -2.95 -7.74
N PHE A 14 2.81 -1.76 -7.14
CA PHE A 14 1.95 -1.52 -5.99
C PHE A 14 0.71 -0.79 -6.48
N ALA A 15 -0.45 -1.30 -6.07
CA ALA A 15 -1.73 -0.78 -6.53
C ALA A 15 -2.66 -0.46 -5.35
N PRO A 16 -2.33 0.49 -4.44
CA PRO A 16 -3.24 0.86 -3.37
C PRO A 16 -4.46 1.61 -3.92
N ARG A 17 -5.54 1.57 -3.15
CA ARG A 17 -6.77 2.30 -3.40
C ARG A 17 -7.29 2.84 -2.08
N ILE A 18 -7.88 4.02 -2.11
CA ILE A 18 -8.52 4.62 -0.96
C ILE A 18 -9.99 4.24 -0.98
N LEU A 19 -10.38 3.55 0.08
CA LEU A 19 -11.73 3.15 0.38
C LEU A 19 -12.07 3.73 1.74
N PHE A 20 -13.05 4.63 1.76
CA PHE A 20 -13.64 5.04 3.01
C PHE A 20 -14.84 4.15 3.30
N GLY A 21 -14.95 3.72 4.56
CA GLY A 21 -16.18 3.13 5.07
C GLY A 21 -17.27 4.20 5.23
N ALA A 22 -18.12 4.05 6.23
CA ALA A 22 -19.16 5.03 6.52
C ALA A 22 -18.57 6.32 7.13
N ASN A 23 -18.83 7.47 6.50
CA ASN A 23 -18.68 8.76 7.15
C ASN A 23 -19.92 9.03 8.00
N VAL A 24 -19.78 8.91 9.32
CA VAL A 24 -20.86 9.08 10.31
C VAL A 24 -20.99 10.51 10.82
N THR A 25 -20.30 11.47 10.20
CA THR A 25 -20.34 12.88 10.61
C THR A 25 -21.53 13.61 9.98
N ALA A 26 -21.79 14.84 10.43
CA ALA A 26 -22.92 15.64 9.94
C ALA A 26 -22.75 16.12 8.48
N GLY A 27 -21.53 16.15 7.95
CA GLY A 27 -21.22 16.66 6.61
C GLY A 27 -20.33 15.72 5.80
N ASN A 28 -20.17 16.01 4.52
CA ASN A 28 -19.26 15.26 3.66
C ASN A 28 -17.82 15.54 4.08
N LEU A 29 -16.97 14.54 3.92
CA LEU A 29 -15.52 14.68 4.06
C LEU A 29 -14.92 14.78 2.66
N LEU A 30 -14.05 15.77 2.45
CA LEU A 30 -13.42 16.08 1.17
C LEU A 30 -11.94 15.71 1.27
N VAL A 31 -11.49 14.70 0.52
CA VAL A 31 -10.08 14.30 0.50
C VAL A 31 -9.35 15.08 -0.57
N ASP A 32 -8.41 15.93 -0.14
CA ASP A 32 -7.66 16.80 -1.04
C ASP A 32 -6.29 16.20 -1.42
N ARG A 33 -5.66 15.43 -0.51
CA ARG A 33 -4.29 14.95 -0.69
C ARG A 33 -4.05 13.58 -0.07
N VAL A 34 -3.13 12.84 -0.69
CA VAL A 34 -2.59 11.58 -0.19
C VAL A 34 -1.08 11.64 -0.24
N GLU A 35 -0.42 11.26 0.86
CA GLU A 35 1.02 11.10 0.93
C GLU A 35 1.37 9.65 1.21
N MET A 36 2.40 9.12 0.55
CA MET A 36 2.92 7.78 0.78
C MET A 36 4.42 7.86 1.07
N THR A 37 4.88 7.30 2.18
CA THR A 37 6.30 7.32 2.61
C THR A 37 6.91 5.92 2.62
N GLY A 38 8.24 5.84 2.59
CA GLY A 38 9.00 4.59 2.48
C GLY A 38 9.40 4.23 1.05
N TRP A 39 9.32 5.17 0.11
CA TRP A 39 9.60 4.96 -1.32
C TRP A 39 11.01 5.38 -1.74
N GLY A 40 11.86 5.78 -0.78
CA GLY A 40 13.20 6.30 -1.08
C GLY A 40 14.08 5.32 -1.85
N SER A 41 15.01 5.85 -2.66
CA SER A 41 16.04 5.08 -3.39
C SER A 41 15.58 4.23 -4.57
N PHE A 42 14.30 4.27 -4.97
CA PHE A 42 13.78 3.52 -6.11
C PHE A 42 13.26 4.42 -7.23
N GLY A 43 13.41 3.97 -8.49
CA GLY A 43 12.70 4.56 -9.62
C GLY A 43 11.22 4.25 -9.51
N ILE A 44 10.35 5.27 -9.60
CA ILE A 44 8.90 5.12 -9.50
C ILE A 44 8.22 5.79 -10.69
N ASP A 45 7.47 4.99 -11.45
CA ASP A 45 6.49 5.48 -12.41
C ASP A 45 5.11 5.40 -11.77
N ALA A 46 4.47 6.56 -11.59
CA ALA A 46 3.17 6.67 -10.94
C ALA A 46 2.08 7.09 -11.94
N PHE A 47 0.97 6.36 -11.95
CA PHE A 47 -0.25 6.70 -12.69
C PHE A 47 -1.47 6.16 -11.92
N TYR A 48 -2.68 6.32 -12.45
CA TYR A 48 -3.86 5.65 -11.91
C TYR A 48 -4.62 4.92 -13.01
N ARG A 49 -5.36 3.87 -12.63
CA ARG A 49 -6.18 3.11 -13.57
C ARG A 49 -7.54 3.76 -13.78
N THR A 50 -7.88 4.01 -15.04
CA THR A 50 -9.21 4.49 -15.46
C THR A 50 -10.14 3.36 -15.87
N ASP A 51 -9.61 2.16 -16.11
CA ASP A 51 -10.33 0.96 -16.55
C ASP A 51 -10.75 0.04 -15.40
N GLY A 52 -10.80 0.56 -14.17
CA GLY A 52 -11.06 -0.20 -12.95
C GLY A 52 -12.06 0.48 -12.02
N LEU A 53 -12.26 -0.11 -10.85
CA LEU A 53 -13.11 0.48 -9.81
C LEU A 53 -12.58 1.85 -9.36
N GLY A 54 -13.50 2.72 -8.97
CA GLY A 54 -13.24 4.08 -8.50
C GLY A 54 -13.89 5.11 -9.39
N ASP A 55 -14.07 6.29 -8.82
CA ASP A 55 -14.77 7.41 -9.45
C ASP A 55 -13.79 8.52 -9.81
N ARG A 56 -12.68 8.66 -9.06
CA ARG A 56 -11.71 9.74 -9.26
C ARG A 56 -10.27 9.35 -8.95
N GLY A 57 -9.36 9.82 -9.81
CA GLY A 57 -7.91 9.74 -9.61
C GLY A 57 -7.32 11.08 -9.16
N PRO A 58 -6.07 11.09 -8.65
CA PRO A 58 -5.36 12.32 -8.36
C PRO A 58 -5.08 13.12 -9.64
N THR A 59 -4.98 14.44 -9.50
CA THR A 59 -4.68 15.35 -10.62
C THR A 59 -3.18 15.60 -10.74
N PHE A 60 -2.49 15.68 -9.60
CA PHE A 60 -1.06 15.97 -9.55
C PHE A 60 -0.34 14.91 -8.72
N GLY A 61 0.89 14.60 -9.12
CA GLY A 61 1.80 13.73 -8.40
C GLY A 61 3.14 14.43 -8.26
N SER A 62 3.75 14.34 -7.09
CA SER A 62 5.08 14.86 -6.84
C SER A 62 5.86 13.95 -5.89
N ARG A 63 7.16 14.18 -5.80
CA ARG A 63 8.08 13.44 -4.94
C ARG A 63 8.89 14.43 -4.13
N SER A 64 9.13 14.12 -2.86
CA SER A 64 10.00 14.91 -2.00
C SER A 64 11.45 14.89 -2.49
N ALA A 65 12.22 15.90 -2.08
CA ALA A 65 13.62 16.05 -2.50
C ALA A 65 14.53 14.89 -2.04
N ASP A 66 14.22 14.28 -0.88
CA ASP A 66 14.90 13.07 -0.39
C ASP A 66 14.43 11.78 -1.07
N GLY A 67 13.42 11.87 -1.95
CA GLY A 67 12.85 10.75 -2.68
C GLY A 67 11.93 9.84 -1.87
N ASP A 68 11.78 10.03 -0.56
CA ASP A 68 11.07 9.07 0.30
C ASP A 68 9.55 9.18 0.25
N ARG A 69 9.03 10.41 0.03
CA ARG A 69 7.61 10.71 0.05
C ARG A 69 7.08 10.99 -1.34
N LEU A 70 6.03 10.26 -1.71
CA LEU A 70 5.18 10.55 -2.86
C LEU A 70 3.95 11.33 -2.37
N THR A 71 3.61 12.41 -3.07
CA THR A 71 2.43 13.22 -2.76
C THR A 71 1.51 13.25 -3.98
N PHE A 72 0.23 12.96 -3.77
CA PHE A 72 -0.80 12.97 -4.79
C PHE A 72 -1.90 13.94 -4.36
N ASP A 73 -2.12 14.99 -5.15
CA ASP A 73 -3.15 15.99 -4.90
C ASP A 73 -4.35 15.79 -5.84
N PHE A 74 -5.55 15.90 -5.28
CA PHE A 74 -6.80 15.91 -6.01
C PHE A 74 -7.18 17.36 -6.32
N GLY A 75 -7.14 17.75 -7.61
CA GLY A 75 -7.56 19.09 -8.03
C GLY A 75 -9.06 19.34 -7.79
N PHE A 76 -9.84 18.26 -7.75
CA PHE A 76 -11.21 18.24 -7.23
C PHE A 76 -11.29 17.17 -6.15
N PRO A 77 -11.59 17.51 -4.89
CA PRO A 77 -11.46 16.58 -3.77
C PRO A 77 -12.39 15.37 -3.92
N LEU A 78 -11.91 14.20 -3.52
CA LEU A 78 -12.74 12.99 -3.48
C LEU A 78 -13.79 13.15 -2.38
N VAL A 79 -15.07 13.02 -2.74
CA VAL A 79 -16.20 13.28 -1.83
C VAL A 79 -16.60 12.00 -1.10
N ILE A 80 -16.37 11.97 0.21
CA ILE A 80 -16.83 10.90 1.09
C ILE A 80 -18.12 11.36 1.76
N SER A 81 -19.25 10.91 1.21
CA SER A 81 -20.56 11.37 1.67
C SER A 81 -20.89 10.88 3.07
N ASN A 82 -21.61 11.71 3.83
CA ASN A 82 -22.19 11.28 5.09
C ASN A 82 -23.27 10.20 4.85
N LEU A 83 -23.76 9.58 5.94
CA LEU A 83 -24.76 8.49 5.88
C LEU A 83 -26.09 8.83 5.16
N PHE A 84 -26.39 10.11 4.94
CA PHE A 84 -27.69 10.58 4.44
C PHE A 84 -27.60 11.39 3.14
N ALA A 85 -26.39 11.61 2.62
CA ALA A 85 -26.13 12.38 1.41
C ALA A 85 -25.39 11.53 0.37
N GLY A 86 -25.50 11.93 -0.89
CA GLY A 86 -24.64 11.45 -1.98
C GLY A 86 -24.01 12.65 -2.70
N PRO A 87 -22.96 12.46 -3.52
CA PRO A 87 -22.35 11.19 -3.92
C PRO A 87 -21.20 10.72 -2.99
N HIS A 88 -21.09 9.41 -2.77
CA HIS A 88 -19.90 8.78 -2.15
C HIS A 88 -18.95 8.31 -3.24
N GLU A 89 -17.73 8.81 -3.23
CA GLU A 89 -16.72 8.55 -4.24
C GLU A 89 -15.59 7.71 -3.66
N GLU A 90 -15.05 6.81 -4.47
CA GLU A 90 -13.87 6.01 -4.16
C GLU A 90 -12.72 6.38 -5.10
N SER A 91 -11.47 6.27 -4.63
CA SER A 91 -10.35 6.57 -5.52
C SER A 91 -10.22 5.50 -6.60
N HIS A 92 -9.68 5.87 -7.76
CA HIS A 92 -9.04 4.91 -8.64
C HIS A 92 -7.84 4.27 -7.94
N PHE A 93 -7.37 3.13 -8.47
CA PHE A 93 -6.13 2.52 -8.02
C PHE A 93 -4.95 3.40 -8.43
N PHE A 94 -4.15 3.81 -7.45
CA PHE A 94 -2.83 4.37 -7.69
C PHE A 94 -1.96 3.22 -8.17
N VAL A 95 -1.30 3.34 -9.32
CA VAL A 95 -0.35 2.34 -9.82
C VAL A 95 1.04 2.91 -9.71
N LEU A 96 1.84 2.29 -8.85
CA LEU A 96 3.22 2.65 -8.58
C LEU A 96 4.09 1.51 -9.08
N LYS A 97 4.68 1.68 -10.26
CA LYS A 97 5.63 0.74 -10.84
C LYS A 97 7.03 1.12 -10.38
N THR A 98 7.78 0.13 -9.90
CA THR A 98 9.15 0.31 -9.41
C THR A 98 10.10 -0.68 -10.05
N ASP A 99 11.39 -0.32 -10.07
CA ASP A 99 12.52 -1.19 -10.39
C ASP A 99 12.94 -2.13 -9.24
N ALA A 100 12.28 -2.06 -8.08
CA ALA A 100 12.55 -2.97 -6.98
C ALA A 100 12.09 -4.42 -7.26
N THR A 101 12.80 -5.38 -6.66
CA THR A 101 12.50 -6.82 -6.75
C THR A 101 11.97 -7.41 -5.45
N ALA A 102 12.02 -6.64 -4.36
CA ALA A 102 11.55 -7.02 -3.04
C ALA A 102 10.68 -5.91 -2.43
N TYR A 103 9.95 -6.27 -1.38
CA TYR A 103 9.15 -5.34 -0.60
C TYR A 103 9.25 -5.66 0.88
N GLU A 104 8.93 -4.67 1.70
CA GLU A 104 8.75 -4.79 3.13
C GLU A 104 7.56 -3.95 3.60
N ASN A 105 6.96 -4.32 4.72
CA ASN A 105 5.77 -3.65 5.25
C ASN A 105 6.18 -2.57 6.27
N ARG A 106 6.84 -1.51 5.82
CA ARG A 106 7.27 -0.38 6.67
C ARG A 106 6.70 0.97 6.25
N GLY A 107 6.05 1.03 5.09
CA GLY A 107 5.58 2.30 4.55
C GLY A 107 4.38 2.83 5.30
N ARG A 108 4.01 4.07 4.97
CA ARG A 108 2.82 4.73 5.52
C ARG A 108 2.07 5.47 4.42
N VAL A 109 0.74 5.44 4.50
CA VAL A 109 -0.15 6.31 3.73
C VAL A 109 -0.78 7.31 4.70
N SER A 110 -0.71 8.59 4.37
CA SER A 110 -1.39 9.68 5.08
C SER A 110 -2.43 10.29 4.16
N ILE A 111 -3.69 10.30 4.58
CA ILE A 111 -4.80 10.89 3.82
C ILE A 111 -5.19 12.19 4.50
N PHE A 112 -5.21 13.28 3.74
CA PHE A 112 -5.54 14.62 4.21
C PHE A 112 -6.89 15.01 3.67
N ALA A 113 -7.79 15.38 4.57
CA ALA A 113 -9.17 15.69 4.23
C ALA A 113 -9.71 16.81 5.12
N ARG A 114 -10.81 17.42 4.69
CA ARG A 114 -11.52 18.49 5.42
C ARG A 114 -13.02 18.27 5.38
N ALA A 115 -13.74 18.79 6.35
CA ALA A 115 -15.19 18.76 6.30
C ALA A 115 -15.70 19.71 5.23
N ALA A 116 -16.77 19.35 4.51
CA ALA A 116 -17.41 20.24 3.56
C ALA A 116 -17.91 21.51 4.28
N GLY A 117 -17.50 22.68 3.80
CA GLY A 117 -17.76 23.97 4.44
C GLY A 117 -16.70 24.38 5.48
N ASP A 118 -15.76 23.50 5.85
CA ASP A 118 -14.59 23.82 6.65
C ASP A 118 -13.37 23.98 5.74
N ASN A 119 -12.81 25.19 5.70
CA ASN A 119 -11.61 25.51 4.93
C ASN A 119 -10.38 25.73 5.81
N PHE A 120 -10.51 25.59 7.13
CA PHE A 120 -9.47 25.93 8.09
C PHE A 120 -8.86 24.69 8.74
N ASN A 121 -9.66 23.66 8.98
CA ASN A 121 -9.18 22.42 9.58
C ASN A 121 -8.86 21.36 8.52
N THR A 122 -7.69 20.75 8.65
CA THR A 122 -7.32 19.55 7.89
C THR A 122 -7.18 18.38 8.85
N TYR A 123 -7.95 17.34 8.60
CA TYR A 123 -7.85 16.05 9.26
C TYR A 123 -6.83 15.18 8.53
N ARG A 124 -6.08 14.39 9.30
CA ARG A 124 -5.08 13.45 8.79
C ARG A 124 -5.42 12.05 9.26
N PHE A 125 -5.47 11.10 8.33
CA PHE A 125 -5.67 9.68 8.59
C PHE A 125 -4.41 8.91 8.17
N ASP A 126 -3.79 8.21 9.12
CA ASP A 126 -2.55 7.47 8.87
C ASP A 126 -2.81 5.96 8.85
N VAL A 127 -2.33 5.30 7.80
CA VAL A 127 -2.30 3.84 7.67
C VAL A 127 -0.84 3.41 7.55
N GLY A 128 -0.34 2.71 8.56
CA GLY A 128 1.02 2.16 8.59
C GLY A 128 1.12 0.76 7.97
N ASP A 129 2.33 0.19 8.04
CA ASP A 129 2.65 -1.18 7.61
C ASP A 129 2.22 -1.50 6.18
N ILE A 130 2.22 -0.50 5.30
CA ILE A 130 1.97 -0.72 3.89
C ILE A 130 3.23 -1.27 3.21
N ALA A 131 3.01 -2.16 2.25
CA ALA A 131 4.07 -2.71 1.43
C ALA A 131 4.71 -1.59 0.61
N VAL A 132 6.02 -1.45 0.76
CA VAL A 132 6.86 -0.52 -0.01
C VAL A 132 8.08 -1.25 -0.58
N PRO A 133 8.70 -0.72 -1.64
CA PRO A 133 9.94 -1.27 -2.20
C PRO A 133 11.05 -1.47 -1.15
N ALA A 134 11.79 -2.57 -1.30
CA ALA A 134 12.93 -2.90 -0.46
C ALA A 134 14.14 -3.29 -1.31
N LEU A 135 15.35 -3.00 -0.81
CA LEU A 135 16.61 -3.31 -1.50
C LEU A 135 16.91 -4.81 -1.49
N ALA A 136 16.42 -5.52 -0.48
CA ALA A 136 16.62 -6.95 -0.31
C ALA A 136 15.33 -7.60 0.21
N PRO A 137 15.10 -8.89 -0.09
CA PRO A 137 14.00 -9.64 0.51
C PRO A 137 14.09 -9.62 2.04
N VAL A 138 12.96 -9.43 2.71
CA VAL A 138 12.87 -9.54 4.17
C VAL A 138 13.26 -10.96 4.59
N PRO A 139 14.23 -11.14 5.51
CA PRO A 139 14.65 -12.46 5.98
C PRO A 139 13.47 -13.25 6.53
N LEU A 140 13.41 -14.54 6.22
CA LEU A 140 12.38 -15.43 6.79
C LEU A 140 12.48 -15.39 8.33
N PRO A 141 11.34 -15.41 9.05
CA PRO A 141 11.37 -15.48 10.51
C PRO A 141 12.19 -16.69 10.97
N ALA A 142 13.06 -16.48 11.96
CA ALA A 142 13.89 -17.55 12.55
C ALA A 142 13.11 -18.84 12.90
N PRO A 143 11.84 -18.81 13.36
CA PRO A 143 11.05 -20.01 13.61
C PRO A 143 10.88 -20.93 12.39
N LEU A 144 10.81 -20.36 11.17
CA LEU A 144 10.68 -21.16 9.95
C LEU A 144 11.98 -21.92 9.66
N LEU A 145 13.14 -21.29 9.91
CA LEU A 145 14.45 -21.92 9.80
C LEU A 145 14.61 -23.03 10.85
N PHE A 146 14.13 -22.81 12.08
CA PHE A 146 14.10 -23.84 13.12
C PHE A 146 13.17 -25.01 12.80
N LEU A 147 12.02 -24.74 12.16
CA LEU A 147 11.11 -25.80 11.72
C LEU A 147 11.75 -26.66 10.64
N ILE A 148 12.36 -26.04 9.63
CA ILE A 148 13.05 -26.75 8.54
C ILE A 148 14.21 -27.58 9.09
N SER A 149 15.03 -27.02 9.98
CA SER A 149 16.15 -27.75 10.57
C SER A 149 15.68 -28.89 11.48
N GLY A 150 14.61 -28.68 12.25
CA GLY A 150 13.99 -29.71 13.09
C GLY A 150 13.43 -30.88 12.27
N VAL A 151 12.72 -30.61 11.18
CA VAL A 151 12.20 -31.65 10.27
C VAL A 151 13.33 -32.41 9.59
N ALA A 152 14.38 -31.71 9.14
CA ALA A 152 15.56 -32.34 8.54
C ALA A 152 16.29 -33.25 9.53
N ALA A 153 16.46 -32.82 10.79
CA ALA A 153 17.07 -33.63 11.84
C ALA A 153 16.25 -34.90 12.14
N LEU A 154 14.93 -34.78 12.25
CA LEU A 154 14.03 -35.92 12.47
C LEU A 154 14.04 -36.91 11.29
N ALA A 155 14.08 -36.41 10.06
CA ALA A 155 14.18 -37.26 8.87
C ALA A 155 15.53 -37.98 8.79
N GLY A 156 16.63 -37.33 9.18
CA GLY A 156 17.96 -37.92 9.28
C GLY A 156 18.02 -39.03 10.34
N LEU A 157 17.46 -38.80 11.52
CA LEU A 157 17.39 -39.80 12.60
C LEU A 157 16.54 -41.02 12.21
N ARG A 158 15.47 -40.83 11.43
CA ARG A 158 14.61 -41.93 10.96
C ARG A 158 15.32 -42.86 9.96
N ARG A 159 16.33 -42.37 9.23
CA ARG A 159 17.15 -43.17 8.31
C ARG A 159 18.22 -44.00 9.00
N HIS A 160 18.52 -43.72 10.27
CA HIS A 160 19.57 -44.40 11.04
C HIS A 160 19.06 -45.51 11.98
N ARG A 161 17.80 -45.97 11.85
CA ARG A 161 17.37 -47.19 12.56
C ARG A 161 18.15 -48.39 12.01
N PRO A 162 19.04 -49.03 12.79
CA PRO A 162 19.70 -50.24 12.34
C PRO A 162 18.66 -51.35 12.26
N HIS A 163 18.68 -52.13 11.17
CA HIS A 163 18.01 -53.42 11.11
C HIS A 163 18.63 -54.33 12.17
N SER A 164 17.97 -54.47 13.31
CA SER A 164 18.25 -55.57 14.24
C SER A 164 17.56 -56.83 13.70
N ALA A 165 18.38 -57.85 13.47
CA ALA A 165 18.00 -59.23 13.16
C ALA A 165 17.33 -59.91 14.35
#